data_AF-A0A016T0L4-F1
#
_entry.id   AF-A0A016T0L4-F1
#
_cell.length_a   1.000
_cell.length_b   1.000
_cell.length_c   1.000
_cell.angle_alpha   90.00
_cell.angle_beta   90.00
_cell.angle_gamma   90.00
#
_symmetry.space_group_name_H-M   'P 1'
#
loop_
_entity.id
_entity.type
_entity.pdbx_description
1 polymer ?
#
loop_
_entity_poly.entity_id
_entity_poly.type
_entity_poly.pdbx_seq_one_letter_code
_entity_poly.pdbx_strand_id
1 'polypeptide(L)'
;MDAKLADIKDVCFPGAFAKEPIGTVWKGWVASSIFSRSDLDTTTKIRFYRQGAICLDEGALKPVLRLAYERCASWTQFVCENEGINEHEKVEKFVVEKMYDAALQALKKDLDEEIKQTRPQKDGPLGFAAPEWASTLEKDGMKGGIHTVVVRSFKELREKLNEWRSYGTWVITLPVDENWTPEEIKEICTACAEHLTEGGKIVIAWTPCVQANATVWPKMLGVWRTVD
;
A
#
# COMPACT_ATOMS: atom_id res chain seq x y z
N MET A 1 0.91 -22.83 -15.16
CA MET A 1 2.07 -22.05 -14.73
C MET A 1 3.31 -22.86 -15.06
N ASP A 2 4.14 -22.43 -16.00
CA ASP A 2 5.44 -23.06 -16.28
C ASP A 2 6.49 -22.44 -15.35
N ALA A 3 6.43 -22.81 -14.07
CA ALA A 3 7.34 -22.34 -13.03
C ALA A 3 7.97 -23.53 -12.33
N LYS A 4 9.24 -23.40 -11.98
CA LYS A 4 10.07 -24.44 -11.34
C LYS A 4 10.36 -24.07 -9.90
N LEU A 5 10.69 -25.06 -9.07
CA LEU A 5 11.02 -24.81 -7.66
C LEU A 5 12.15 -23.78 -7.50
N ALA A 6 13.13 -23.75 -8.40
CA ALA A 6 14.19 -22.75 -8.42
C ALA A 6 13.72 -21.29 -8.56
N ASP A 7 12.51 -21.07 -9.08
CA ASP A 7 11.96 -19.72 -9.28
C ASP A 7 11.36 -19.14 -7.99
N ILE A 8 11.19 -19.96 -6.95
CA ILE A 8 10.75 -19.50 -5.62
C ILE A 8 11.94 -18.82 -4.95
N LYS A 9 11.85 -17.50 -4.82
CA LYS A 9 12.86 -16.69 -4.14
C LYS A 9 12.99 -17.12 -2.68
N ASP A 10 14.18 -16.91 -2.11
CA ASP A 10 14.48 -17.15 -0.69
C ASP A 10 14.44 -18.62 -0.23
N VAL A 11 14.28 -19.58 -1.16
CA VAL A 11 14.36 -21.01 -0.86
C VAL A 11 15.38 -21.70 -1.76
N CYS A 12 16.36 -22.38 -1.15
CA CYS A 12 17.38 -23.10 -1.90
C CYS A 12 16.99 -24.55 -2.14
N PHE A 13 16.67 -24.90 -3.39
CA PHE A 13 16.41 -26.27 -3.81
C PHE A 13 17.67 -26.93 -4.39
N PRO A 14 18.00 -28.17 -3.98
CA PRO A 14 19.21 -28.84 -4.45
C PRO A 14 19.03 -29.43 -5.86
N GLY A 15 19.99 -29.16 -6.74
CA GLY A 15 20.24 -29.92 -7.98
C GLY A 15 19.00 -30.17 -8.85
N ALA A 16 18.64 -31.44 -9.02
CA ALA A 16 17.52 -31.85 -9.87
C ALA A 16 16.15 -31.34 -9.37
N PHE A 17 15.97 -31.21 -8.06
CA PHE A 17 14.71 -30.74 -7.46
C PHE A 17 14.41 -29.29 -7.84
N ALA A 18 15.44 -28.47 -7.97
CA ALA A 18 15.30 -27.08 -8.42
C ALA A 18 14.63 -26.98 -9.81
N LYS A 19 14.75 -28.02 -10.65
CA LYS A 19 14.17 -28.06 -12.00
C LYS A 19 12.75 -28.62 -12.04
N GLU A 20 12.23 -29.12 -10.92
CA GLU A 20 10.87 -29.69 -10.88
C GLU A 20 9.82 -28.59 -11.04
N PRO A 21 8.75 -28.84 -11.82
CA PRO A 21 7.65 -27.89 -11.97
C PRO A 21 6.81 -27.81 -10.69
N ILE A 22 6.43 -26.59 -10.30
CA ILE A 22 5.68 -26.33 -9.07
C ILE A 22 4.26 -26.88 -9.15
N GLY A 23 3.63 -26.91 -10.32
CA GLY A 23 2.29 -27.46 -10.54
C GLY A 23 1.17 -26.65 -9.88
N THR A 24 1.18 -26.54 -8.54
CA THR A 24 0.22 -25.80 -7.71
C THR A 24 0.93 -25.06 -6.58
N VAL A 25 0.28 -24.02 -6.04
CA VAL A 25 0.77 -23.32 -4.83
C VAL A 25 0.95 -24.27 -3.65
N TRP A 26 0.05 -25.25 -3.49
CA TRP A 26 0.17 -26.29 -2.45
C TRP A 26 1.47 -27.09 -2.55
N LYS A 27 1.80 -27.61 -3.74
CA LYS A 27 3.03 -28.38 -3.96
C LYS A 27 4.27 -27.52 -3.75
N GLY A 28 4.24 -26.28 -4.24
CA GLY A 28 5.30 -25.31 -4.00
C GLY A 28 5.50 -25.02 -2.52
N TRP A 29 4.41 -24.89 -1.76
CA TRP A 29 4.46 -24.62 -0.33
C TRP A 29 4.99 -25.81 0.48
N VAL A 30 4.52 -27.03 0.22
CA VAL A 30 5.03 -28.25 0.88
C VAL A 30 6.53 -28.40 0.62
N ALA A 31 6.96 -28.25 -0.64
CA ALA A 31 8.38 -28.30 -0.98
C ALA A 31 9.17 -27.22 -0.24
N SER A 32 8.71 -25.96 -0.31
CA SER A 32 9.40 -24.83 0.30
C SER A 32 9.51 -24.98 1.81
N SER A 33 8.46 -25.46 2.48
CA SER A 33 8.45 -25.64 3.94
C SER A 33 9.44 -26.70 4.42
N ILE A 34 9.72 -27.71 3.60
CA ILE A 34 10.77 -28.70 3.91
C ILE A 34 12.16 -28.10 3.67
N PHE A 35 12.35 -27.45 2.51
CA PHE A 35 13.68 -26.98 2.11
C PHE A 35 14.14 -25.70 2.82
N SER A 36 13.20 -24.88 3.35
CA SER A 36 13.49 -23.69 4.15
C SER A 36 14.00 -23.98 5.57
N ARG A 37 13.76 -25.19 6.10
CA ARG A 37 14.13 -25.56 7.46
C ARG A 37 15.64 -25.51 7.70
N SER A 38 16.09 -24.70 8.65
CA SER A 38 17.52 -24.60 9.00
C SER A 38 18.00 -25.72 9.91
N ASP A 39 17.07 -26.41 10.59
CA ASP A 39 17.37 -27.46 11.57
C ASP A 39 17.58 -28.85 10.95
N LEU A 40 17.34 -29.00 9.64
CA LEU A 40 17.53 -30.25 8.91
C LEU A 40 18.67 -30.14 7.90
N ASP A 41 19.48 -31.19 7.82
CA ASP A 41 20.45 -31.32 6.74
C ASP A 41 19.77 -31.60 5.38
N THR A 42 20.50 -31.36 4.28
CA THR A 42 19.99 -31.53 2.91
C THR A 42 19.53 -32.96 2.60
N THR A 43 20.20 -33.98 3.15
CA THR A 43 19.85 -35.39 2.93
C THR A 43 18.50 -35.70 3.58
N THR A 44 18.28 -35.21 4.80
CA THR A 44 17.03 -35.35 5.53
C THR A 44 15.88 -34.63 4.83
N LYS A 45 16.12 -33.41 4.32
CA LYS A 45 15.14 -32.65 3.51
C LYS A 45 14.72 -33.41 2.26
N ILE A 46 15.69 -33.93 1.50
CA ILE A 46 15.43 -34.74 0.28
C ILE A 46 14.59 -35.97 0.62
N ARG A 47 14.91 -36.67 1.71
CA ARG A 47 14.15 -37.84 2.16
C ARG A 47 12.71 -37.48 2.48
N PHE A 48 12.47 -36.42 3.25
CA PHE A 48 11.12 -35.96 3.59
C PHE A 48 10.31 -35.58 2.36
N TYR A 49 10.92 -34.83 1.43
CA TYR A 49 10.26 -34.44 0.19
C TYR A 49 9.86 -35.66 -0.66
N ARG A 50 10.77 -36.63 -0.84
CA ARG A 50 10.48 -37.87 -1.59
C ARG A 50 9.42 -38.75 -0.94
N GLN A 51 9.31 -38.71 0.39
CA GLN A 51 8.31 -39.47 1.14
C GLN A 51 6.93 -38.78 1.16
N GLY A 52 6.81 -37.58 0.57
CA GLY A 52 5.57 -36.82 0.61
C GLY A 52 5.23 -36.32 2.01
N ALA A 53 6.25 -36.05 2.85
CA ALA A 53 6.04 -35.48 4.17
C ALA A 53 5.40 -34.09 4.05
N ILE A 54 4.44 -33.78 4.91
CA ILE A 54 3.79 -32.47 4.95
C ILE A 54 4.27 -31.77 6.22
N CYS A 55 5.14 -30.78 6.06
CA CYS A 55 5.75 -30.02 7.16
C CYS A 55 5.55 -28.53 6.90
N LEU A 56 4.29 -28.07 6.92
CA LEU A 56 3.94 -26.70 6.54
C LEU A 56 4.60 -25.66 7.44
N ASP A 57 5.16 -24.64 6.81
CA ASP A 57 5.76 -23.47 7.46
C ASP A 57 5.15 -22.20 6.87
N GLU A 58 4.70 -21.29 7.74
CA GLU A 58 4.05 -20.04 7.33
C GLU A 58 4.98 -19.15 6.50
N GLY A 59 6.26 -19.05 6.91
CA GLY A 59 7.26 -18.23 6.23
C GLY A 59 7.56 -18.71 4.80
N ALA A 60 7.51 -20.01 4.58
CA ALA A 60 7.73 -20.63 3.28
C ALA A 60 6.59 -20.41 2.27
N LEU A 61 5.38 -20.03 2.70
CA LEU A 61 4.26 -19.79 1.79
C LEU A 61 4.39 -18.44 1.07
N LYS A 62 4.86 -17.39 1.76
CA LYS A 62 5.00 -16.04 1.20
C LYS A 62 5.74 -15.99 -0.16
N PRO A 63 6.95 -16.56 -0.31
CA PRO A 63 7.66 -16.51 -1.60
C PRO A 63 6.96 -17.32 -2.69
N VAL A 64 6.19 -18.36 -2.34
CA VAL A 64 5.38 -19.14 -3.29
C VAL A 64 4.20 -18.30 -3.79
N LEU A 65 3.51 -17.59 -2.89
CA LEU A 65 2.43 -16.67 -3.25
C LEU A 65 2.94 -15.53 -4.12
N ARG A 66 4.12 -14.98 -3.82
CA ARG A 66 4.78 -13.96 -4.65
C ARG A 66 5.04 -14.47 -6.07
N LEU A 67 5.62 -15.66 -6.20
CA LEU A 67 5.84 -16.25 -7.53
C LEU A 67 4.52 -16.46 -8.28
N ALA A 68 3.47 -16.89 -7.58
CA ALA A 68 2.15 -17.07 -8.17
C ALA A 68 1.54 -15.74 -8.65
N TYR A 69 1.64 -14.70 -7.83
CA TYR A 69 1.26 -13.32 -8.17
C TYR A 69 1.98 -12.81 -9.41
N GLU A 70 3.29 -13.05 -9.54
CA GLU A 70 4.12 -12.60 -10.67
C GLU A 70 3.82 -13.38 -11.98
N ARG A 71 3.37 -14.63 -11.89
CA ARG A 71 3.33 -15.56 -13.04
C ARG A 71 1.94 -16.00 -13.48
N CYS A 72 0.88 -15.68 -12.72
CA CYS A 72 -0.46 -16.18 -13.00
C CYS A 72 -1.53 -15.13 -12.71
N ALA A 73 -2.22 -14.69 -13.77
CA ALA A 73 -3.24 -13.64 -13.69
C ALA A 73 -4.35 -13.93 -12.67
N SER A 74 -4.81 -15.19 -12.54
CA SER A 74 -5.82 -15.55 -11.55
C SER A 74 -5.31 -15.39 -10.11
N TRP A 75 -4.03 -15.67 -9.88
CA TRP A 75 -3.38 -15.44 -8.58
C TRP A 75 -3.09 -13.97 -8.33
N THR A 76 -2.68 -13.22 -9.36
CA THR A 76 -2.55 -11.76 -9.30
C THR A 76 -3.87 -11.13 -8.85
N GLN A 77 -4.96 -11.48 -9.53
CA GLN A 77 -6.30 -11.02 -9.20
C GLN A 77 -6.70 -11.40 -7.78
N PHE A 78 -6.49 -12.67 -7.40
CA PHE A 78 -6.81 -13.15 -6.06
C PHE A 78 -6.10 -12.35 -4.96
N VAL A 79 -4.78 -12.15 -5.08
CA VAL A 79 -3.98 -11.41 -4.08
C VAL A 79 -4.42 -9.94 -3.98
N CYS A 80 -4.76 -9.32 -5.11
CA CYS A 80 -5.22 -7.93 -5.13
C CYS A 80 -6.63 -7.75 -4.52
N GLU A 81 -7.56 -8.67 -4.79
CA GLU A 81 -8.98 -8.49 -4.47
C GLU A 81 -9.38 -9.02 -3.08
N ASN A 82 -8.61 -9.93 -2.49
CA ASN A 82 -9.01 -10.62 -1.27
C ASN A 82 -8.27 -10.09 -0.03
N GLU A 83 -9.02 -9.82 1.05
CA GLU A 83 -8.46 -9.43 2.35
C GLU A 83 -8.06 -10.61 3.23
N GLY A 84 -8.47 -11.82 2.88
CA GLY A 84 -8.17 -13.04 3.61
C GLY A 84 -8.95 -14.23 3.09
N ILE A 85 -8.63 -15.39 3.61
CA ILE A 85 -9.31 -16.66 3.39
C ILE A 85 -10.25 -16.88 4.57
N ASN A 86 -11.44 -16.29 4.50
CA ASN A 86 -12.43 -16.39 5.56
C ASN A 86 -12.96 -17.84 5.73
N GLU A 87 -13.14 -18.57 4.62
CA GLU A 87 -13.59 -19.95 4.62
C GLU A 87 -12.98 -20.69 3.41
N HIS A 88 -12.26 -21.78 3.66
CA HIS A 88 -11.75 -22.66 2.61
C HIS A 88 -11.88 -24.11 3.05
N GLU A 89 -12.14 -25.01 2.09
CA GLU A 89 -12.17 -26.45 2.37
C GLU A 89 -10.78 -26.90 2.85
N LYS A 90 -10.72 -27.83 3.82
CA LYS A 90 -9.44 -28.34 4.30
C LYS A 90 -8.59 -28.85 3.14
N VAL A 91 -7.39 -28.32 3.00
CA VAL A 91 -6.46 -28.80 1.96
C VAL A 91 -5.82 -30.07 2.47
N GLU A 92 -6.14 -31.21 1.84
CA GLU A 92 -5.61 -32.53 2.23
C GLU A 92 -5.79 -32.86 3.73
N LYS A 93 -6.91 -32.41 4.31
CA LYS A 93 -7.29 -32.53 5.75
C LYS A 93 -6.56 -31.57 6.71
N PHE A 94 -5.68 -30.71 6.21
CA PHE A 94 -5.01 -29.68 7.01
C PHE A 94 -5.85 -28.41 7.10
N VAL A 95 -5.85 -27.81 8.29
CA VAL A 95 -6.43 -26.49 8.60
C VAL A 95 -5.30 -25.49 8.44
N VAL A 96 -5.30 -24.77 7.32
CA VAL A 96 -4.19 -23.93 6.84
C VAL A 96 -4.55 -22.45 6.78
N GLU A 97 -5.80 -22.10 7.08
CA GLU A 97 -6.41 -20.78 6.92
C GLU A 97 -5.55 -19.72 7.62
N LYS A 98 -5.16 -19.95 8.88
CA LYS A 98 -4.33 -19.00 9.64
C LYS A 98 -2.95 -18.77 9.04
N MET A 99 -2.26 -19.84 8.62
CA MET A 99 -0.93 -19.74 8.01
C MET A 99 -1.02 -19.04 6.65
N TYR A 100 -2.09 -19.33 5.91
CA TYR A 100 -2.34 -18.72 4.63
C TYR A 100 -2.61 -17.22 4.77
N ASP A 101 -3.52 -16.83 5.65
CA ASP A 101 -3.86 -15.43 5.90
C ASP A 101 -2.65 -14.63 6.33
N ALA A 102 -1.86 -15.17 7.25
CA ALA A 102 -0.64 -14.51 7.68
C ALA A 102 0.36 -14.31 6.54
N ALA A 103 0.58 -15.33 5.70
CA ALA A 103 1.45 -15.24 4.53
C ALA A 103 0.92 -14.27 3.46
N LEU A 104 -0.40 -14.26 3.22
CA LEU A 104 -1.06 -13.34 2.28
C LEU A 104 -0.92 -11.89 2.74
N GLN A 105 -1.21 -11.63 4.01
CA GLN A 105 -1.08 -10.29 4.60
C GLN A 105 0.38 -9.80 4.57
N ALA A 106 1.33 -10.68 4.88
CA ALA A 106 2.75 -10.36 4.76
C ALA A 106 3.16 -10.03 3.32
N LEU A 107 2.64 -10.77 2.32
CA LEU A 107 2.89 -10.47 0.91
C LEU A 107 2.29 -9.12 0.49
N LYS A 108 1.02 -8.85 0.83
CA LYS A 108 0.36 -7.57 0.50
C LYS A 108 1.16 -6.39 1.05
N LYS A 109 1.66 -6.49 2.29
CA LYS A 109 2.52 -5.49 2.89
C LYS A 109 3.83 -5.28 2.11
N ASP A 110 4.52 -6.35 1.72
CA ASP A 110 5.76 -6.23 0.94
C ASP A 110 5.49 -5.56 -0.42
N LEU A 111 4.38 -5.90 -1.09
CA LEU A 111 3.97 -5.29 -2.36
C LEU A 111 3.68 -3.78 -2.20
N ASP A 112 2.99 -3.39 -1.13
CA ASP A 112 2.73 -1.98 -0.83
C ASP A 112 4.02 -1.20 -0.57
N GLU A 113 5.00 -1.80 0.11
CA GLU A 113 6.31 -1.20 0.33
C GLU A 113 7.11 -1.07 -0.98
N GLU A 114 7.08 -2.07 -1.85
CA GLU A 114 7.71 -2.02 -3.17
C GLU A 114 7.08 -0.94 -4.07
N ILE A 115 5.76 -0.81 -4.06
CA ILE A 115 5.04 0.25 -4.77
C ILE A 115 5.48 1.62 -4.23
N LYS A 116 5.57 1.79 -2.91
CA LYS A 116 6.05 3.04 -2.30
C LYS A 116 7.49 3.38 -2.69
N GLN A 117 8.36 2.38 -2.79
CA GLN A 117 9.77 2.57 -3.17
C GLN A 117 9.95 2.90 -4.65
N THR A 118 9.10 2.35 -5.52
CA THR A 118 9.19 2.51 -6.98
C THR A 118 8.34 3.65 -7.53
N ARG A 119 7.45 4.25 -6.71
CA ARG A 119 6.65 5.40 -7.10
C ARG A 119 7.58 6.54 -7.55
N PRO A 120 7.34 7.16 -8.72
CA PRO A 120 8.01 8.40 -9.08
C PRO A 120 7.90 9.38 -7.91
N GLN A 121 8.98 10.08 -7.57
CA GLN A 121 8.90 11.18 -6.62
C GLN A 121 8.92 12.47 -7.41
N LYS A 122 7.84 13.23 -7.28
CA LYS A 122 7.74 14.54 -7.92
C LYS A 122 8.65 15.50 -7.17
N ASP A 123 9.67 15.99 -7.88
CA ASP A 123 10.53 17.07 -7.39
C ASP A 123 9.82 18.41 -7.55
N GLY A 124 10.16 19.37 -6.70
CA GLY A 124 9.64 20.72 -6.78
C GLY A 124 9.43 21.34 -5.40
N PRO A 125 8.92 22.58 -5.38
CA PRO A 125 8.65 23.27 -4.13
C PRO A 125 7.50 22.63 -3.35
N LEU A 126 7.39 23.02 -2.09
CA LEU A 126 6.28 22.67 -1.22
C LEU A 126 5.24 23.78 -1.24
N GLY A 127 4.00 23.43 -1.55
CA GLY A 127 2.86 24.35 -1.45
C GLY A 127 2.17 24.13 -0.12
N PHE A 128 2.06 25.18 0.69
CA PHE A 128 1.37 25.12 1.98
C PHE A 128 0.09 25.94 1.92
N ALA A 129 -1.04 25.26 1.75
CA ALA A 129 -2.37 25.83 1.88
C ALA A 129 -2.67 25.97 3.38
N ALA A 130 -2.44 27.17 3.89
CA ALA A 130 -2.35 27.44 5.32
C ALA A 130 -3.63 28.11 5.85
N PRO A 131 -3.92 27.95 7.14
CA PRO A 131 -5.04 28.63 7.77
C PRO A 131 -4.75 30.13 7.97
N GLU A 132 -5.78 30.91 8.28
CA GLU A 132 -5.69 32.38 8.34
C GLU A 132 -4.62 32.93 9.32
N TRP A 133 -4.38 32.24 10.43
CA TRP A 133 -3.37 32.64 11.41
C TRP A 133 -1.93 32.48 10.91
N ALA A 134 -1.72 31.81 9.77
CA ALA A 134 -0.42 31.71 9.10
C ALA A 134 -0.15 32.87 8.11
N SER A 135 -0.98 33.92 8.09
CA SER A 135 -0.82 35.07 7.18
C SER A 135 0.54 35.77 7.23
N THR A 136 1.27 35.66 8.34
CA THR A 136 2.65 36.18 8.42
C THR A 136 3.59 35.39 7.51
N LEU A 137 3.43 34.07 7.41
CA LEU A 137 4.24 33.21 6.55
C LEU A 137 3.96 33.43 5.06
N GLU A 138 2.72 33.76 4.71
CA GLU A 138 2.38 34.13 3.32
C GLU A 138 3.10 35.42 2.89
N LYS A 139 3.20 36.41 3.78
CA LYS A 139 3.89 37.69 3.51
C LYS A 139 5.39 37.53 3.30
N ASP A 140 5.99 36.48 3.87
CA ASP A 140 7.40 36.16 3.66
C ASP A 140 7.70 35.64 2.25
N GLY A 141 6.65 35.31 1.48
CA GLY A 141 6.75 34.73 0.16
C GLY A 141 7.41 33.34 0.20
N MET A 142 8.13 33.00 -0.86
CA MET A 142 8.80 31.70 -0.95
C MET A 142 10.07 31.67 -0.09
N LYS A 143 10.09 30.82 0.94
CA LYS A 143 11.23 30.64 1.85
C LYS A 143 11.59 29.17 2.00
N GLY A 144 12.86 28.83 1.80
CA GLY A 144 13.34 27.44 1.95
C GLY A 144 12.65 26.44 1.02
N GLY A 145 12.14 26.88 -0.14
CA GLY A 145 11.36 26.04 -1.06
C GLY A 145 9.89 25.87 -0.67
N ILE A 146 9.43 26.52 0.40
CA ILE A 146 8.04 26.51 0.85
C ILE A 146 7.35 27.77 0.33
N HIS A 147 6.24 27.59 -0.37
CA HIS A 147 5.33 28.64 -0.77
C HIS A 147 4.05 28.53 0.06
N THR A 148 3.86 29.47 1.00
CA THR A 148 2.69 29.51 1.87
C THR A 148 1.63 30.42 1.27
N VAL A 149 0.39 29.94 1.18
CA VAL A 149 -0.77 30.73 0.79
C VAL A 149 -1.89 30.50 1.81
N VAL A 150 -2.48 31.57 2.31
CA VAL A 150 -3.63 31.48 3.20
C VAL A 150 -4.86 31.13 2.38
N VAL A 151 -5.53 30.06 2.77
CA VAL A 151 -6.73 29.54 2.12
C VAL A 151 -7.89 29.57 3.11
N ARG A 152 -8.95 30.30 2.76
CA ARG A 152 -10.12 30.53 3.63
C ARG A 152 -11.34 29.71 3.22
N SER A 153 -11.40 29.28 1.96
CA SER A 153 -12.53 28.55 1.38
C SER A 153 -12.09 27.34 0.59
N PHE A 154 -13.00 26.38 0.38
CA PHE A 154 -12.71 25.24 -0.49
C PHE A 154 -12.51 25.67 -1.95
N LYS A 155 -13.18 26.75 -2.38
CA LYS A 155 -12.95 27.37 -3.68
C LYS A 155 -11.51 27.83 -3.86
N GLU A 156 -10.98 28.58 -2.90
CA GLU A 156 -9.58 29.05 -2.91
C GLU A 156 -8.62 27.86 -2.88
N LEU A 157 -8.90 26.83 -2.06
CA LEU A 157 -8.09 25.63 -1.99
C LEU A 157 -7.96 25.00 -3.37
N ARG A 158 -9.10 24.75 -4.02
CA ARG A 158 -9.17 24.18 -5.36
C ARG A 158 -8.35 24.98 -6.38
N GLU A 159 -8.46 26.30 -6.37
CA GLU A 159 -7.71 27.17 -7.27
C GLU A 159 -6.20 27.00 -7.05
N LYS A 160 -5.74 26.97 -5.78
CA LYS A 160 -4.32 26.79 -5.46
C LYS A 160 -3.77 25.41 -5.78
N LEU A 161 -4.52 24.34 -5.57
CA LEU A 161 -4.08 23.00 -5.98
C LEU A 161 -3.91 22.90 -7.50
N ASN A 162 -4.76 23.57 -8.28
CA ASN A 162 -4.60 23.63 -9.73
C ASN A 162 -3.39 24.47 -10.16
N GLU A 163 -3.06 25.56 -9.47
CA GLU A 163 -1.84 26.33 -9.70
C GLU A 163 -0.57 25.54 -9.33
N TRP A 164 -0.64 24.70 -8.30
CA TRP A 164 0.49 23.95 -7.75
C TRP A 164 0.71 22.58 -8.39
N ARG A 165 0.16 22.34 -9.59
CA ARG A 165 0.36 21.09 -10.34
C ARG A 165 1.83 20.76 -10.60
N SER A 166 2.76 21.71 -10.56
CA SER A 166 4.20 21.45 -10.73
C SER A 166 4.95 21.20 -9.41
N TYR A 167 4.28 21.30 -8.26
CA TYR A 167 4.93 21.22 -6.96
C TYR A 167 5.19 19.77 -6.60
N GLY A 168 6.18 19.51 -5.74
CA GLY A 168 6.50 18.15 -5.31
C GLY A 168 5.63 17.68 -4.14
N THR A 169 5.33 18.59 -3.22
CA THR A 169 4.57 18.31 -2.00
C THR A 169 3.49 19.36 -1.77
N TRP A 170 2.30 18.93 -1.39
CA TRP A 170 1.23 19.79 -0.91
C TRP A 170 1.00 19.53 0.59
N VAL A 171 1.00 20.59 1.38
CA VAL A 171 0.56 20.57 2.76
C VAL A 171 -0.74 21.36 2.82
N ILE A 172 -1.82 20.72 3.24
CA ILE A 172 -3.16 21.27 3.17
C ILE A 172 -3.73 21.31 4.58
N THR A 173 -3.99 22.51 5.07
CA THR A 173 -4.87 22.70 6.23
C THR A 173 -6.27 22.96 5.70
N LEU A 174 -7.21 22.05 5.96
CA LEU A 174 -8.55 22.14 5.37
C LEU A 174 -9.30 23.37 5.90
N PRO A 175 -9.89 24.21 5.02
CA PRO A 175 -10.57 25.42 5.43
C PRO A 175 -11.84 25.11 6.24
N VAL A 176 -12.19 26.03 7.13
CA VAL A 176 -13.48 26.02 7.84
C VAL A 176 -14.44 26.92 7.06
N ASP A 177 -15.17 26.33 6.13
CA ASP A 177 -16.03 27.04 5.19
C ASP A 177 -17.36 26.29 5.06
N GLU A 178 -18.49 26.93 5.39
CA GLU A 178 -19.82 26.33 5.25
C GLU A 178 -20.38 26.42 3.84
N ASN A 179 -19.79 27.24 2.96
CA ASN A 179 -20.35 27.56 1.64
C ASN A 179 -19.74 26.71 0.52
N TRP A 180 -19.25 25.52 0.84
CA TRP A 180 -18.70 24.59 -0.14
C TRP A 180 -19.79 23.94 -1.00
N THR A 181 -19.39 23.52 -2.20
CA THR A 181 -20.24 22.74 -3.11
C THR A 181 -19.68 21.34 -3.32
N PRO A 182 -20.52 20.32 -3.56
CA PRO A 182 -20.04 18.97 -3.88
C PRO A 182 -19.07 18.92 -5.06
N GLU A 183 -19.27 19.80 -6.05
CA GLU A 183 -18.41 19.93 -7.23
C GLU A 183 -17.00 20.40 -6.85
N GLU A 184 -16.86 21.39 -5.97
CA GLU A 184 -15.55 21.86 -5.49
C GLU A 184 -14.79 20.75 -4.76
N ILE A 185 -15.46 20.00 -3.90
CA ILE A 185 -14.86 18.90 -3.16
C ILE A 185 -14.42 17.79 -4.10
N LYS A 186 -15.26 17.44 -5.09
CA LYS A 186 -14.91 16.46 -6.12
C LYS A 186 -13.67 16.89 -6.91
N GLU A 187 -13.57 18.15 -7.30
CA GLU A 187 -12.42 18.67 -8.03
C GLU A 187 -11.14 18.65 -7.18
N ILE A 188 -11.23 18.97 -5.88
CA ILE A 188 -10.10 18.85 -4.94
C ILE A 188 -9.64 17.40 -4.81
N CYS A 189 -10.55 16.45 -4.57
CA CYS A 189 -10.23 15.03 -4.48
C CYS A 189 -9.60 14.52 -5.78
N THR A 190 -10.10 14.97 -6.94
CA THR A 190 -9.54 14.62 -8.25
C THR A 190 -8.12 15.15 -8.40
N ALA A 191 -7.87 16.42 -8.06
CA ALA A 191 -6.53 17.01 -8.10
C ALA A 191 -5.55 16.29 -7.15
N CYS A 192 -6.00 15.92 -5.95
CA CYS A 192 -5.20 15.12 -5.01
C CYS A 192 -4.84 13.74 -5.58
N ALA A 193 -5.82 13.04 -6.16
CA ALA A 193 -5.60 11.73 -6.77
C ALA A 193 -4.64 11.79 -7.97
N GLU A 194 -4.80 12.80 -8.84
CA GLU A 194 -3.88 13.07 -9.96
C GLU A 194 -2.46 13.32 -9.45
N HIS A 195 -2.30 14.23 -8.48
CA HIS A 195 -0.99 14.59 -7.94
C HIS A 195 -0.29 13.40 -7.28
N LEU A 196 -1.01 12.57 -6.52
CA LEU A 196 -0.48 11.32 -5.98
C LEU A 196 -0.06 10.38 -7.10
N THR A 197 -0.87 10.20 -8.14
CA THR A 197 -0.56 9.33 -9.30
C THR A 197 0.71 9.77 -10.02
N GLU A 198 0.93 11.08 -10.12
CA GLU A 198 2.14 11.69 -10.68
C GLU A 198 3.36 11.62 -9.76
N GLY A 199 3.24 11.03 -8.56
CA GLY A 199 4.35 10.89 -7.62
C GLY A 199 4.50 12.04 -6.61
N GLY A 200 3.54 12.94 -6.58
CA GLY A 200 3.44 14.00 -5.59
C GLY A 200 3.11 13.46 -4.19
N LYS A 201 3.47 14.24 -3.18
CA LYS A 201 3.16 13.95 -1.76
C LYS A 201 2.10 14.91 -1.27
N ILE A 202 1.18 14.44 -0.44
CA ILE A 202 0.14 15.26 0.19
C ILE A 202 0.15 14.99 1.69
N VAL A 203 0.12 16.06 2.47
CA VAL A 203 -0.10 16.02 3.92
C VAL A 203 -1.36 16.83 4.19
N ILE A 204 -2.38 16.21 4.77
CA ILE A 204 -3.65 16.86 5.12
C ILE A 204 -3.72 17.01 6.64
N ALA A 205 -4.18 18.16 7.09
CA ALA A 205 -4.49 18.42 8.48
C ALA A 205 -5.86 19.12 8.58
N TRP A 206 -6.66 18.71 9.56
CA TRP A 206 -7.90 19.42 9.87
C TRP A 206 -7.57 20.70 10.64
N THR A 207 -8.24 21.81 10.30
CA THR A 207 -8.07 23.05 11.06
C THR A 207 -8.43 22.80 12.53
N PRO A 208 -7.61 23.22 13.51
CA PRO A 208 -7.91 23.02 14.92
C PRO A 208 -9.24 23.67 15.36
N CYS A 209 -9.93 23.03 16.30
CA CYS A 209 -11.10 23.60 16.94
C CYS A 209 -10.68 24.63 18.00
N VAL A 210 -11.12 25.87 17.81
CA VAL A 210 -10.87 27.01 18.69
C VAL A 210 -12.18 27.74 18.96
N GLN A 211 -12.19 28.63 19.96
CA GLN A 211 -13.42 29.36 20.34
C GLN A 211 -14.09 30.08 19.15
N ALA A 212 -13.30 30.62 18.22
CA ALA A 212 -13.80 31.35 17.06
C ALA A 212 -14.53 30.47 16.01
N ASN A 213 -14.22 29.17 15.93
CA ASN A 213 -14.81 28.27 14.92
C ASN A 213 -15.59 27.09 15.54
N ALA A 214 -15.70 27.01 16.86
CA ALA A 214 -16.28 25.86 17.58
C ALA A 214 -17.70 25.47 17.14
N THR A 215 -18.51 26.44 16.71
CA THR A 215 -19.88 26.20 16.23
C THR A 215 -19.93 25.62 14.81
N VAL A 216 -18.95 25.97 13.97
CA VAL A 216 -18.86 25.55 12.56
C VAL A 216 -18.07 24.27 12.41
N TRP A 217 -17.02 24.09 13.22
CA TRP A 217 -16.11 22.96 13.20
C TRP A 217 -16.78 21.58 13.09
N PRO A 218 -17.79 21.22 13.93
CA PRO A 218 -18.43 19.90 13.83
C PRO A 218 -19.18 19.68 12.51
N LYS A 219 -19.64 20.76 11.85
CA LYS A 219 -20.31 20.68 10.55
C LYS A 219 -19.33 20.32 9.43
N MET A 220 -18.04 20.59 9.62
CA MET A 220 -16.99 20.31 8.64
C MET A 220 -16.53 18.85 8.62
N LEU A 221 -16.84 18.08 9.67
CA LEU A 221 -16.36 16.69 9.82
C LEU A 221 -16.69 15.80 8.61
N GLY A 222 -17.90 15.93 8.06
CA GLY A 222 -18.32 15.13 6.91
C GLY A 222 -17.49 15.42 5.65
N VAL A 223 -17.30 16.71 5.34
CA VAL A 223 -16.54 17.12 4.17
C VAL A 223 -15.03 16.86 4.35
N TRP A 224 -14.47 17.11 5.53
CA TRP A 224 -13.06 16.85 5.79
C TRP A 224 -12.70 15.37 5.70
N ARG A 225 -13.55 14.47 6.20
CA ARG A 225 -13.39 13.02 6.03
C ARG A 225 -13.53 12.54 4.58
N THR A 226 -14.11 13.34 3.71
CA THR A 226 -14.22 13.01 2.29
C THR A 226 -12.92 13.35 1.54
N VAL A 227 -12.22 14.39 1.99
CA VAL A 227 -10.97 14.87 1.37
C VAL A 227 -9.75 14.14 1.94
N ASP A 228 -9.76 13.83 3.23
CA ASP A 228 -8.75 13.03 3.94
C ASP A 228 -8.84 11.54 3.57
#